data_AF-A0A925WN97-F1
#
_entry.id   AF-A0A925WN97-F1
#
_cell.length_a   1.000
_cell.length_b   1.000
_cell.length_c   1.000
_cell.angle_alpha   90.00
_cell.angle_beta   90.00
_cell.angle_gamma   90.00
#
_symmetry.space_group_name_H-M   'P 1'
#
loop_
_entity.id
_entity.type
_entity.pdbx_description
1 polymer ?
#
loop_
_entity_poly.entity_id
_entity_poly.type
_entity_poly.pdbx_seq_one_letter_code
_entity_poly.pdbx_strand_id
1 'polypeptide(L)'
;MPIHLKHNPYKGINAHLHSDFQHTDGWGGFHSAQIIDLMRALDRKLPAGYIVDNEQSMQIRDYHPDSGEALKPDARSNIKPDTVIVQAYPGMAGGGSALAEAIDTPTRTLTATATADYDDQRLYLRAVAIRVLEPDLRFGRVVTLIELLSPSNKPGGSGFWQYAEKRILTLQAGIVLVELDYLHETPSPVPYIPSYPAHDPAAYPYSILVTDPRPTLAQGKAQFYGIRVDQVLPRVAIPLGTGDAAIAFDFNAAYQQTFTSASVYGLRADYAQLPAHFEAYDAIDQARIQALMQTVANPDP
;
A
#
# COMPACT_ATOMS: atom_id res chain seq x y z
N MET A 1 -0.16 20.68 -27.51
CA MET A 1 -1.45 19.99 -27.30
C MET A 1 -1.26 19.03 -26.16
N PRO A 2 -2.26 18.80 -25.28
CA PRO A 2 -2.15 17.82 -24.21
C PRO A 2 -1.83 16.42 -24.76
N ILE A 3 -1.04 15.66 -24.02
CA ILE A 3 -0.71 14.26 -24.35
C ILE A 3 -1.24 13.38 -23.21
N HIS A 4 -2.29 12.59 -23.50
CA HIS A 4 -2.89 11.65 -22.57
C HIS A 4 -2.77 10.23 -23.11
N LEU A 5 -2.41 9.27 -22.25
CA LEU A 5 -2.25 7.88 -22.61
C LEU A 5 -3.19 6.98 -21.80
N LYS A 6 -3.76 5.97 -22.44
CA LYS A 6 -4.62 4.97 -21.77
C LYS A 6 -3.83 3.97 -20.95
N HIS A 7 -2.57 3.75 -21.29
CA HIS A 7 -1.62 2.96 -20.52
C HIS A 7 -0.70 3.89 -19.75
N ASN A 8 -0.12 3.38 -18.68
CA ASN A 8 0.91 4.10 -17.96
C ASN A 8 2.23 4.01 -18.75
N PRO A 9 2.81 5.13 -19.21
CA PRO A 9 4.11 5.11 -19.87
C PRO A 9 5.26 4.82 -18.90
N TYR A 10 5.08 5.07 -17.59
CA TYR A 10 6.08 4.75 -16.58
C TYR A 10 6.14 3.25 -16.32
N LYS A 11 7.37 2.73 -16.14
CA LYS A 11 7.58 1.33 -15.75
C LYS A 11 6.97 0.96 -14.41
N GLY A 12 6.88 1.92 -13.49
CA GLY A 12 6.25 1.81 -12.17
C GLY A 12 5.29 2.95 -11.90
N ILE A 13 5.41 3.59 -10.73
CA ILE A 13 4.51 4.67 -10.30
C ILE A 13 4.52 5.83 -11.29
N ASN A 14 3.32 6.33 -11.62
CA ASN A 14 3.13 7.43 -12.54
C ASN A 14 3.30 8.78 -11.85
N ALA A 15 4.45 9.43 -12.08
CA ALA A 15 4.78 10.70 -11.42
C ALA A 15 3.77 11.82 -11.70
N HIS A 16 3.23 11.92 -12.92
CA HIS A 16 2.24 12.95 -13.26
C HIS A 16 0.93 12.76 -12.50
N LEU A 17 0.44 11.53 -12.45
CA LEU A 17 -0.78 11.20 -11.74
C LEU A 17 -0.66 11.42 -10.24
N HIS A 18 0.44 10.95 -9.63
CA HIS A 18 0.63 11.05 -8.18
C HIS A 18 0.97 12.47 -7.71
N SER A 19 1.67 13.25 -8.53
CA SER A 19 1.79 14.69 -8.30
C SER A 19 0.43 15.37 -8.35
N ASP A 20 -0.38 15.13 -9.39
CA ASP A 20 -1.73 15.70 -9.47
C ASP A 20 -2.60 15.34 -8.25
N PHE A 21 -2.58 14.09 -7.79
CA PHE A 21 -3.32 13.67 -6.59
C PHE A 21 -2.91 14.36 -5.28
N GLN A 22 -1.70 14.93 -5.19
CA GLN A 22 -1.26 15.67 -4.01
C GLN A 22 -1.71 17.14 -4.04
N HIS A 23 -2.17 17.65 -5.19
CA HIS A 23 -2.62 19.03 -5.38
C HIS A 23 -4.10 19.15 -5.71
N THR A 24 -4.75 18.04 -6.08
CA THR A 24 -6.16 18.02 -6.49
C THR A 24 -6.89 16.81 -5.89
N ASP A 25 -8.22 16.88 -5.85
CA ASP A 25 -9.04 15.78 -5.38
C ASP A 25 -8.97 14.58 -6.32
N GLY A 26 -8.84 13.37 -5.76
CA GLY A 26 -8.97 12.11 -6.50
C GLY A 26 -8.11 10.97 -6.02
N TRP A 27 -7.17 11.26 -5.12
CA TRP A 27 -6.44 10.23 -4.38
C TRP A 27 -7.39 9.15 -3.82
N GLY A 28 -8.49 9.54 -3.18
CA GLY A 28 -9.42 8.60 -2.56
C GLY A 28 -10.06 7.60 -3.54
N GLY A 29 -10.29 8.02 -4.79
CA GLY A 29 -10.81 7.14 -5.84
C GLY A 29 -9.75 6.15 -6.31
N PHE A 30 -8.53 6.62 -6.56
CA PHE A 30 -7.38 5.76 -6.90
C PHE A 30 -7.05 4.78 -5.77
N HIS A 31 -6.99 5.27 -4.53
CA HIS A 31 -6.72 4.49 -3.33
C HIS A 31 -7.68 3.31 -3.21
N SER A 32 -8.98 3.57 -3.34
CA SER A 32 -10.01 2.52 -3.27
C SER A 32 -9.85 1.47 -4.38
N ALA A 33 -9.58 1.92 -5.62
CA ALA A 33 -9.36 1.01 -6.74
C ALA A 33 -8.10 0.14 -6.54
N GLN A 34 -7.00 0.75 -6.09
CA GLN A 34 -5.75 0.06 -5.82
C GLN A 34 -5.91 -0.99 -4.71
N ILE A 35 -6.62 -0.68 -3.62
CA ILE A 35 -6.91 -1.64 -2.55
C ILE A 35 -7.67 -2.86 -3.08
N ILE A 36 -8.66 -2.64 -3.95
CA ILE A 36 -9.45 -3.72 -4.55
C ILE A 36 -8.59 -4.57 -5.50
N ASP A 37 -7.76 -3.95 -6.33
CA ASP A 37 -6.91 -4.69 -7.27
C ASP A 37 -5.78 -5.45 -6.57
N LEU A 38 -5.21 -4.89 -5.50
CA LEU A 38 -4.29 -5.59 -4.61
C LEU A 38 -4.94 -6.82 -3.99
N MET A 39 -6.15 -6.67 -3.41
CA MET A 39 -6.90 -7.77 -2.84
C MET A 39 -7.15 -8.88 -3.87
N ARG A 40 -7.66 -8.53 -5.07
CA ARG A 40 -7.89 -9.51 -6.16
C ARG A 40 -6.60 -10.20 -6.62
N ALA A 41 -5.50 -9.47 -6.67
CA ALA A 41 -4.21 -10.03 -7.05
C ALA A 41 -3.66 -10.98 -6.00
N LEU A 42 -3.82 -10.66 -4.71
CA LEU A 42 -3.41 -11.49 -3.58
C LEU A 42 -4.25 -12.77 -3.48
N ASP A 43 -5.56 -12.68 -3.66
CA ASP A 43 -6.47 -13.83 -3.58
C ASP A 43 -6.04 -14.96 -4.54
N ARG A 44 -5.57 -14.59 -5.74
CA ARG A 44 -5.04 -15.54 -6.74
C ARG A 44 -3.71 -16.17 -6.37
N LYS A 45 -2.98 -15.62 -5.40
CA LYS A 45 -1.62 -16.03 -5.01
C LYS A 45 -1.56 -16.71 -3.65
N LEU A 46 -2.59 -16.53 -2.81
CA LEU A 46 -2.60 -17.10 -1.47
C LEU A 46 -2.74 -18.63 -1.52
N PRO A 47 -1.97 -19.36 -0.68
CA PRO A 47 -2.11 -20.81 -0.57
C PRO A 47 -3.41 -21.19 0.15
N ALA A 48 -3.80 -22.47 0.05
CA ALA A 48 -4.94 -23.00 0.77
C ALA A 48 -4.82 -22.75 2.29
N GLY A 49 -5.92 -22.39 2.92
CA GLY A 49 -5.94 -22.02 4.34
C GLY A 49 -5.71 -20.52 4.60
N TYR A 50 -5.47 -19.72 3.57
CA TYR A 50 -5.44 -18.25 3.67
C TYR A 50 -6.55 -17.63 2.84
N ILE A 51 -7.05 -16.49 3.32
CA ILE A 51 -7.98 -15.63 2.59
C ILE A 51 -7.47 -14.19 2.63
N VAL A 52 -7.92 -13.38 1.68
CA VAL A 52 -7.70 -11.94 1.70
C VAL A 52 -9.05 -11.22 1.74
N ASP A 53 -9.11 -10.13 2.49
CA ASP A 53 -10.29 -9.29 2.56
C ASP A 53 -9.88 -7.82 2.54
N ASN A 54 -10.80 -6.94 2.11
CA ASN A 54 -10.64 -5.53 2.37
C ASN A 54 -11.01 -5.28 3.83
N GLU A 55 -10.10 -4.71 4.61
CA GLU A 55 -10.43 -4.25 5.94
C GLU A 55 -11.18 -2.92 5.79
N GLN A 56 -12.41 -2.97 5.28
CA GLN A 56 -13.36 -1.88 5.49
C GLN A 56 -13.77 -1.94 6.95
N SER A 57 -12.98 -1.35 7.85
CA SER A 57 -13.33 -1.12 9.27
C SER A 57 -14.36 -2.14 9.72
N MET A 58 -13.98 -3.43 9.67
CA MET A 58 -14.88 -4.50 10.04
C MET A 58 -15.09 -4.22 11.51
N GLN A 59 -16.22 -3.58 11.83
CA GLN A 59 -16.48 -2.96 13.12
C GLN A 59 -15.84 -3.83 14.16
N ILE A 60 -14.71 -3.38 14.72
CA ILE A 60 -14.32 -3.89 16.01
C ILE A 60 -15.49 -3.38 16.84
N ARG A 61 -16.51 -4.23 16.98
CA ARG A 61 -17.42 -4.18 18.09
C ARG A 61 -16.44 -4.32 19.24
N ASP A 62 -16.03 -3.19 19.78
CA ASP A 62 -15.29 -3.15 21.01
C ASP A 62 -16.12 -4.01 21.97
N TYR A 63 -15.57 -5.16 22.30
CA TYR A 63 -16.12 -5.99 23.35
C TYR A 63 -15.54 -5.44 24.63
N HIS A 64 -16.41 -5.06 25.58
CA HIS A 64 -15.94 -4.59 26.87
C HIS A 64 -15.07 -5.69 27.51
N PRO A 65 -13.80 -5.42 27.87
CA PRO A 65 -12.84 -6.47 28.26
C PRO A 65 -13.30 -7.27 29.50
N ASP A 66 -14.14 -6.67 30.34
CA ASP A 66 -14.66 -7.33 31.55
C ASP A 66 -16.03 -7.99 31.37
N SER A 67 -16.85 -7.61 30.38
CA SER A 67 -18.25 -8.06 30.27
C SER A 67 -18.60 -8.78 28.97
N GLY A 68 -17.75 -8.70 27.94
CA GLY A 68 -18.00 -9.37 26.65
C GLY A 68 -19.21 -8.84 25.89
N GLU A 69 -19.77 -7.68 26.28
CA GLU A 69 -20.85 -7.02 25.55
C GLU A 69 -20.30 -6.13 24.43
N ALA A 70 -20.99 -6.12 23.28
CA ALA A 70 -20.65 -5.26 22.16
C ALA A 70 -21.00 -3.79 22.48
N LEU A 71 -20.04 -2.88 22.38
CA LEU A 71 -20.30 -1.44 22.48
C LEU A 71 -21.26 -1.01 21.35
N LYS A 72 -22.35 -0.32 21.72
CA LYS A 72 -23.33 0.19 20.76
C LYS A 72 -22.70 1.34 19.95
N PRO A 73 -22.86 1.37 18.61
CA PRO A 73 -22.33 2.43 17.79
C PRO A 73 -23.00 3.77 18.09
N ASP A 74 -22.18 4.80 18.19
CA ASP A 74 -22.54 6.19 18.40
C ASP A 74 -23.41 6.67 17.22
N ALA A 75 -24.56 7.26 17.52
CA ALA A 75 -25.59 7.67 16.55
C ALA A 75 -25.20 8.83 15.61
N ARG A 76 -23.91 9.02 15.29
CA ARG A 76 -23.42 10.07 14.36
C ARG A 76 -22.57 9.53 13.21
N SER A 77 -22.43 8.22 13.06
CA SER A 77 -21.83 7.63 11.86
C SER A 77 -22.82 7.77 10.69
N ASN A 78 -22.61 8.80 9.88
CA ASN A 78 -23.33 9.01 8.64
C ASN A 78 -23.14 7.79 7.72
N ILE A 79 -24.21 7.01 7.64
CA ILE A 79 -24.44 5.96 6.67
C ILE A 79 -24.26 6.55 5.26
N LYS A 80 -23.29 6.04 4.50
CA LYS A 80 -23.39 5.97 3.04
C LYS A 80 -23.43 4.50 2.67
N PRO A 81 -24.53 4.00 2.06
CA PRO A 81 -24.49 2.70 1.42
C PRO A 81 -23.67 2.81 0.14
N ASP A 82 -23.03 1.73 -0.30
CA ASP A 82 -23.18 1.27 -1.68
C ASP A 82 -22.70 -0.18 -1.85
N THR A 83 -23.70 -1.01 -2.17
CA THR A 83 -23.73 -2.31 -2.87
C THR A 83 -22.47 -3.19 -2.90
N VAL A 84 -22.56 -4.31 -2.17
CA VAL A 84 -21.74 -5.50 -2.38
C VAL A 84 -22.36 -6.34 -3.49
N ILE A 85 -21.65 -6.55 -4.60
CA ILE A 85 -21.94 -7.62 -5.56
C ILE A 85 -21.07 -8.81 -5.18
N VAL A 86 -21.68 -9.84 -4.58
CA VAL A 86 -21.03 -11.14 -4.36
C VAL A 86 -21.24 -11.96 -5.63
N GLN A 87 -20.20 -12.14 -6.43
CA GLN A 87 -20.18 -13.13 -7.50
C GLN A 87 -19.38 -14.34 -7.00
N ALA A 88 -20.09 -15.42 -6.66
CA ALA A 88 -19.49 -16.70 -6.33
C ALA A 88 -18.93 -17.34 -7.60
N TYR A 89 -17.62 -17.58 -7.65
CA TYR A 89 -17.00 -18.43 -8.66
C TYR A 89 -16.90 -19.87 -8.14
N PRO A 90 -17.36 -20.88 -8.89
CA PRO A 90 -17.17 -22.28 -8.51
C PRO A 90 -15.69 -22.66 -8.64
N GLY A 91 -15.20 -23.39 -7.63
CA GLY A 91 -13.79 -23.69 -7.44
C GLY A 91 -13.15 -24.50 -8.57
N MET A 92 -11.89 -24.17 -8.86
CA MET A 92 -10.98 -25.03 -9.59
C MET A 92 -9.79 -25.39 -8.68
N ALA A 93 -9.75 -26.65 -8.28
CA ALA A 93 -8.55 -27.28 -7.77
C ALA A 93 -7.54 -27.42 -8.93
N GLY A 94 -6.32 -26.93 -8.72
CA GLY A 94 -5.22 -27.07 -9.65
C GLY A 94 -3.89 -27.03 -8.90
N GLY A 95 -3.38 -28.20 -8.52
CA GLY A 95 -2.04 -28.35 -8.00
C GLY A 95 -1.01 -28.06 -9.09
N GLY A 96 -0.30 -26.94 -8.96
CA GLY A 96 0.83 -26.57 -9.80
C GLY A 96 2.10 -26.50 -8.95
N SER A 97 3.12 -27.26 -9.34
CA SER A 97 4.48 -27.12 -8.80
C SER A 97 4.99 -25.71 -9.09
N ALA A 98 5.17 -24.90 -8.04
CA ALA A 98 5.64 -23.53 -8.15
C ALA A 98 7.15 -23.52 -8.41
N LEU A 99 7.55 -23.03 -9.59
CA LEU A 99 8.87 -22.46 -9.78
C LEU A 99 9.02 -21.32 -8.77
N ALA A 100 10.12 -21.28 -8.01
CA ALA A 100 10.37 -20.20 -7.05
C ALA A 100 10.41 -18.86 -7.80
N GLU A 101 9.39 -18.03 -7.62
CA GLU A 101 9.35 -16.69 -8.20
C GLU A 101 10.44 -15.83 -7.54
N ALA A 102 11.31 -15.21 -8.34
CA ALA A 102 12.39 -14.36 -7.84
C ALA A 102 11.84 -13.13 -7.12
N ILE A 103 12.33 -12.86 -5.91
CA ILE A 103 12.02 -11.70 -5.06
C ILE A 103 13.20 -10.72 -5.13
N ASP A 104 12.90 -9.42 -5.16
CA ASP A 104 13.92 -8.38 -5.19
C ASP A 104 14.55 -8.15 -3.80
N THR A 105 15.82 -7.73 -3.80
CA THR A 105 16.57 -7.42 -2.58
C THR A 105 16.14 -6.07 -2.00
N PRO A 106 15.89 -5.95 -0.68
CA PRO A 106 15.55 -4.67 -0.07
C PRO A 106 16.70 -3.67 -0.19
N THR A 107 16.36 -2.40 -0.39
CA THR A 107 17.31 -1.29 -0.39
C THR A 107 17.99 -1.14 0.98
N ARG A 108 17.22 -1.34 2.06
CA ARG A 108 17.70 -1.29 3.44
C ARG A 108 16.95 -2.28 4.33
N THR A 109 17.61 -2.78 5.36
CA THR A 109 16.98 -3.57 6.44
C THR A 109 17.12 -2.80 7.75
N LEU A 110 16.01 -2.58 8.44
CA LEU A 110 15.89 -1.93 9.74
C LEU A 110 15.43 -2.94 10.80
N THR A 111 15.49 -2.58 12.07
CA THR A 111 14.82 -3.33 13.14
C THR A 111 13.33 -2.95 13.17
N ALA A 112 12.44 -3.88 13.52
CA ALA A 112 11.01 -3.56 13.60
C ALA A 112 10.72 -2.52 14.70
N THR A 113 11.44 -2.56 15.82
CA THR A 113 11.37 -1.51 16.86
C THR A 113 11.72 -0.12 16.34
N ALA A 114 12.67 0.01 15.42
CA ALA A 114 12.99 1.31 14.82
C ALA A 114 11.82 1.87 13.97
N THR A 115 10.74 1.12 13.79
CA THR A 115 9.57 1.63 13.07
C THR A 115 8.39 1.96 14.01
N ALA A 116 8.38 1.47 15.25
CA ALA A 116 7.30 1.70 16.21
C ALA A 116 7.55 2.99 17.02
N ASP A 117 6.62 3.95 16.99
CA ASP A 117 6.74 5.23 17.72
C ASP A 117 5.43 5.59 18.42
N TYR A 118 5.47 5.85 19.73
CA TYR A 118 4.33 5.88 20.69
C TYR A 118 3.54 7.21 20.68
N ASP A 119 2.23 7.17 20.43
CA ASP A 119 1.21 8.00 21.13
C ASP A 119 -0.24 7.50 20.85
N ASP A 120 -1.19 7.86 21.71
CA ASP A 120 -2.53 7.25 21.95
C ASP A 120 -3.71 7.98 21.21
N GLN A 121 -4.73 7.21 20.77
CA GLN A 121 -6.15 7.51 20.41
C GLN A 121 -6.73 7.05 19.02
N ARG A 122 -7.52 5.94 19.06
CA ARG A 122 -8.71 5.44 18.29
C ARG A 122 -8.86 5.69 16.75
N LEU A 123 -9.34 4.63 16.05
CA LEU A 123 -8.95 4.23 14.68
C LEU A 123 -10.05 4.24 13.58
N TYR A 124 -9.69 4.65 12.35
CA TYR A 124 -10.38 4.28 11.08
C TYR A 124 -9.40 4.28 9.89
N LEU A 125 -9.15 3.13 9.23
CA LEU A 125 -8.33 3.04 8.00
C LEU A 125 -8.81 1.92 7.05
N ARG A 126 -8.37 1.97 5.79
CA ARG A 126 -8.70 1.03 4.70
C ARG A 126 -7.44 0.25 4.30
N ALA A 127 -7.30 -0.97 4.80
CA ALA A 127 -6.18 -1.87 4.50
C ALA A 127 -6.63 -3.10 3.70
N VAL A 128 -5.69 -3.83 3.09
CA VAL A 128 -5.89 -5.21 2.65
C VAL A 128 -5.40 -6.14 3.74
N ALA A 129 -6.25 -7.06 4.21
CA ALA A 129 -5.92 -8.00 5.27
C ALA A 129 -5.79 -9.42 4.75
N ILE A 130 -4.62 -10.02 4.93
CA ILE A 130 -4.41 -11.46 4.74
C ILE A 130 -4.70 -12.16 6.06
N ARG A 131 -5.54 -13.19 6.01
CA ARG A 131 -6.00 -13.95 7.17
C ARG A 131 -5.68 -15.42 6.98
N VAL A 132 -5.28 -16.07 8.07
CA VAL A 132 -5.19 -17.53 8.14
C VAL A 132 -6.51 -18.07 8.69
N LEU A 133 -7.11 -19.03 7.98
CA LEU A 133 -8.34 -19.69 8.40
C LEU A 133 -8.03 -20.61 9.58
N GLU A 134 -8.76 -20.42 10.67
CA GLU A 134 -8.68 -21.25 11.87
C GLU A 134 -10.06 -21.88 12.12
N PRO A 135 -10.16 -23.15 12.54
CA PRO A 135 -11.45 -23.86 12.63
C PRO A 135 -12.49 -23.20 13.55
N ASP A 136 -12.03 -22.46 14.55
CA ASP A 136 -12.81 -21.76 15.58
C ASP A 136 -13.10 -20.29 15.24
N LEU A 137 -12.47 -19.74 14.20
CA LEU A 137 -12.65 -18.35 13.77
C LEU A 137 -13.33 -18.28 12.41
N ARG A 138 -14.60 -17.83 12.41
CA ARG A 138 -15.43 -17.71 11.20
C ARG A 138 -14.75 -16.97 10.04
N PHE A 139 -13.91 -15.98 10.34
CA PHE A 139 -13.21 -15.17 9.34
C PHE A 139 -11.68 -15.34 9.41
N GLY A 140 -11.17 -16.28 10.20
CA GLY A 140 -9.74 -16.44 10.42
C GLY A 140 -9.07 -15.29 11.18
N ARG A 141 -7.79 -15.45 11.46
CA ARG A 141 -6.95 -14.48 12.17
C ARG A 141 -6.11 -13.67 11.19
N VAL A 142 -6.04 -12.35 11.38
CA VAL A 142 -5.18 -11.48 10.57
C VAL A 142 -3.72 -11.80 10.82
N VAL A 143 -2.95 -12.00 9.75
CA VAL A 143 -1.50 -12.25 9.80
C VAL A 143 -0.69 -11.13 9.17
N THR A 144 -1.24 -10.47 8.15
CA THR A 144 -0.57 -9.39 7.42
C THR A 144 -1.60 -8.33 7.03
N LEU A 145 -1.27 -7.07 7.27
CA LEU A 145 -1.99 -5.90 6.75
C LEU A 145 -1.14 -5.22 5.69
N ILE A 146 -1.77 -4.81 4.59
CA ILE A 146 -1.16 -3.98 3.56
C ILE A 146 -1.92 -2.65 3.53
N GLU A 147 -1.23 -1.58 3.89
CA GLU A 147 -1.76 -0.21 3.88
C GLU A 147 -1.17 0.54 2.67
N LEU A 148 -2.05 1.15 1.88
CA LEU A 148 -1.66 2.20 0.94
C LEU A 148 -1.79 3.54 1.66
N LEU A 149 -0.68 4.23 1.91
CA LEU A 149 -0.69 5.47 2.67
C LEU A 149 -1.49 6.56 1.97
N SER A 150 -2.37 7.22 2.71
CA SER A 150 -3.09 8.39 2.24
C SER A 150 -2.49 9.69 2.79
N PRO A 151 -2.77 10.87 2.19
CA PRO A 151 -2.26 12.14 2.70
C PRO A 151 -2.60 12.39 4.18
N SER A 152 -3.75 11.91 4.67
CA SER A 152 -4.11 12.04 6.09
C SER A 152 -3.23 11.19 7.01
N ASN A 153 -2.56 10.16 6.52
CA ASN A 153 -1.64 9.29 7.30
C ASN A 153 -0.23 9.87 7.43
N LYS A 154 0.10 10.92 6.69
CA LYS A 154 1.45 11.48 6.60
C LYS A 154 1.64 12.61 7.62
N PRO A 155 2.86 12.94 8.05
CA PRO A 155 3.11 14.06 8.97
C PRO A 155 2.44 15.35 8.49
N GLY A 156 1.68 16.00 9.38
CA GLY A 156 0.87 17.18 9.07
C GLY A 156 -0.54 16.86 8.55
N GLY A 157 -0.85 15.60 8.24
CA GLY A 157 -2.17 15.12 7.88
C GLY A 157 -3.11 14.98 9.09
N SER A 158 -4.42 15.10 8.87
CA SER A 158 -5.43 15.09 9.93
C SER A 158 -5.59 13.75 10.66
N GLY A 159 -5.05 12.66 10.09
CA GLY A 159 -5.12 11.30 10.61
C GLY A 159 -3.77 10.73 11.04
N PHE A 160 -2.72 11.57 11.12
CA PHE A 160 -1.34 11.13 11.31
C PHE A 160 -1.15 10.38 12.64
N TRP A 161 -1.66 10.94 13.74
CA TRP A 161 -1.52 10.35 15.07
C TRP A 161 -2.29 9.04 15.19
N GLN A 162 -3.52 8.99 14.66
CA GLN A 162 -4.32 7.77 14.60
C GLN A 162 -3.63 6.68 13.78
N TYR A 163 -2.95 7.07 12.69
CA TYR A 163 -2.17 6.16 11.87
C TYR A 163 -0.98 5.58 12.65
N ALA A 164 -0.19 6.46 13.28
CA ALA A 164 0.98 6.07 14.07
C ALA A 164 0.61 5.09 15.20
N GLU A 165 -0.47 5.37 15.93
CA GLU A 165 -0.96 4.46 16.97
C GLU A 165 -1.36 3.09 16.40
N LYS A 166 -2.18 3.05 15.34
CA LYS A 166 -2.60 1.79 14.70
C LYS A 166 -1.40 0.96 14.29
N ARG A 167 -0.41 1.64 13.73
CA ARG A 167 0.82 1.02 13.25
C ARG A 167 1.51 0.28 14.38
N ILE A 168 1.65 0.89 15.55
CA ILE A 168 2.22 0.21 16.73
C ILE A 168 1.35 -0.96 17.18
N LEU A 169 0.05 -0.73 17.37
CA LEU A 169 -0.86 -1.77 17.88
C LEU A 169 -0.86 -3.01 16.97
N THR A 170 -0.80 -2.80 15.66
CA THR A 170 -0.66 -3.85 14.65
C THR A 170 0.64 -4.64 14.86
N LEU A 171 1.77 -3.94 14.98
CA LEU A 171 3.07 -4.58 15.15
C LEU A 171 3.20 -5.28 16.50
N GLN A 172 2.65 -4.71 17.57
CA GLN A 172 2.61 -5.31 18.91
C GLN A 172 1.72 -6.57 18.95
N ALA A 173 0.65 -6.60 18.14
CA ALA A 173 -0.17 -7.80 17.95
C ALA A 173 0.53 -8.90 17.12
N GLY A 174 1.78 -8.69 16.70
CA GLY A 174 2.54 -9.65 15.90
C GLY A 174 2.08 -9.73 14.44
N ILE A 175 1.26 -8.77 13.98
CA ILE A 175 0.75 -8.70 12.61
C ILE A 175 1.81 -8.03 11.74
N VAL A 176 2.12 -8.65 10.61
CA VAL A 176 3.04 -8.08 9.62
C VAL A 176 2.38 -6.87 8.97
N LEU A 177 3.11 -5.77 8.81
CA LEU A 177 2.59 -4.57 8.17
C LEU A 177 3.40 -4.27 6.90
N VAL A 178 2.70 -4.13 5.77
CA VAL A 178 3.25 -3.69 4.50
C VAL A 178 2.71 -2.32 4.19
N GLU A 179 3.56 -1.30 4.09
CA GLU A 179 3.16 0.07 3.79
C GLU A 179 3.62 0.43 2.37
N LEU A 180 2.68 0.89 1.54
CA LEU A 180 2.92 1.41 0.20
C LEU A 180 2.83 2.93 0.25
N ASP A 181 3.91 3.62 -0.12
CA ASP A 181 3.98 5.07 -0.10
C ASP A 181 4.23 5.61 -1.50
N TYR A 182 3.23 6.29 -2.06
CA TYR A 182 3.30 6.94 -3.37
C TYR A 182 3.31 8.48 -3.26
N LEU A 183 3.47 9.02 -2.04
CA LEU A 183 3.30 10.44 -1.71
C LEU A 183 4.67 11.07 -1.43
N HIS A 184 5.32 11.55 -2.49
CA HIS A 184 6.71 12.02 -2.45
C HIS A 184 6.89 13.43 -1.85
N GLU A 185 5.83 14.24 -1.75
CA GLU A 185 5.93 15.62 -1.24
C GLU A 185 5.87 15.70 0.29
N THR A 186 5.55 14.58 0.95
CA THR A 186 5.44 14.51 2.41
C THR A 186 6.35 13.43 2.98
N PRO A 187 7.03 13.66 4.13
CA PRO A 187 7.90 12.65 4.73
C PRO A 187 7.15 11.35 5.06
N SER A 188 7.87 10.24 5.13
CA SER A 188 7.31 8.98 5.65
C SER A 188 6.75 9.17 7.06
N PRO A 189 5.66 8.49 7.44
CA PRO A 189 5.21 8.47 8.83
C PRO A 189 6.16 7.68 9.75
N VAL A 190 7.14 6.97 9.19
CA VAL A 190 8.16 6.21 9.93
C VAL A 190 9.42 7.07 10.10
N PRO A 191 9.78 7.50 11.33
CA PRO A 191 10.82 8.51 11.56
C PRO A 191 12.22 8.20 11.00
N TYR A 192 12.58 6.92 10.85
CA TYR A 192 13.92 6.49 10.43
C TYR A 192 14.05 6.26 8.91
N ILE A 193 12.98 6.54 8.15
CA ILE A 193 13.03 6.55 6.69
C ILE A 193 13.50 7.94 6.23
N PRO A 194 14.58 8.04 5.42
CA PRO A 194 15.06 9.32 4.90
C PRO A 194 13.95 10.10 4.20
N SER A 195 13.89 11.40 4.46
CA SER A 195 12.87 12.28 3.93
C SER A 195 13.19 12.69 2.49
N TYR A 196 12.39 12.20 1.54
CA TYR A 196 12.49 12.62 0.14
C TYR A 196 12.24 14.12 -0.09
N PRO A 197 11.20 14.75 0.50
CA PRO A 197 11.00 16.19 0.31
C PRO A 197 12.06 17.05 1.00
N ALA A 198 12.83 16.51 1.95
CA ALA A 198 14.01 17.18 2.50
C ALA A 198 15.30 16.93 1.69
N HIS A 199 15.22 16.13 0.61
CA HIS A 199 16.34 15.66 -0.18
C HIS A 199 17.43 14.95 0.64
N ASP A 200 17.02 14.17 1.64
CA ASP A 200 17.96 13.39 2.44
C ASP A 200 18.71 12.36 1.56
N PRO A 201 20.00 12.07 1.85
CA PRO A 201 20.76 11.07 1.11
C PRO A 201 20.08 9.70 1.09
N ALA A 202 19.90 9.17 -0.13
CA ALA A 202 19.23 7.88 -0.38
C ALA A 202 17.80 7.81 0.20
N ALA A 203 17.09 8.95 0.17
CA ALA A 203 15.63 9.00 0.12
C ALA A 203 15.11 8.65 -1.29
N TYR A 204 13.86 8.21 -1.38
CA TYR A 204 13.21 7.80 -2.63
C TYR A 204 11.78 8.38 -2.68
N PRO A 205 11.27 8.75 -3.87
CA PRO A 205 9.95 9.37 -3.99
C PRO A 205 8.84 8.38 -3.64
N TYR A 206 9.06 7.09 -3.88
CA TYR A 206 8.10 6.03 -3.60
C TYR A 206 8.77 4.91 -2.80
N SER A 207 7.99 4.22 -1.97
CA SER A 207 8.52 3.12 -1.16
C SER A 207 7.54 1.99 -0.88
N ILE A 208 8.10 0.82 -0.60
CA ILE A 208 7.42 -0.30 0.05
C ILE A 208 8.18 -0.62 1.33
N LEU A 209 7.50 -0.67 2.47
CA LEU A 209 8.08 -1.06 3.75
C LEU A 209 7.37 -2.31 4.26
N VAL A 210 8.10 -3.41 4.43
CA VAL A 210 7.59 -4.64 5.04
C VAL A 210 8.14 -4.75 6.45
N THR A 211 7.34 -4.48 7.46
CA THR A 211 7.71 -4.69 8.86
C THR A 211 7.14 -6.03 9.35
N ASP A 212 8.03 -6.99 9.60
CA ASP A 212 7.70 -8.25 10.26
C ASP A 212 8.12 -8.17 11.74
N PRO A 213 7.16 -8.03 12.68
CA PRO A 213 7.45 -7.89 14.10
C PRO A 213 7.77 -9.22 14.78
N ARG A 214 7.81 -10.35 14.06
CA ARG A 214 7.97 -11.68 14.68
C ARG A 214 9.44 -12.06 14.88
N PRO A 215 9.74 -12.92 15.87
CA PRO A 215 8.82 -13.47 16.88
C PRO A 215 8.45 -12.46 17.98
N THR A 216 9.21 -11.38 18.12
CA THR A 216 8.94 -10.25 19.01
C THR A 216 9.38 -8.96 18.34
N LEU A 217 8.75 -7.82 18.67
CA LEU A 217 9.06 -6.53 18.04
C LEU A 217 10.57 -6.19 18.08
N ALA A 218 11.25 -6.54 19.17
CA ALA A 218 12.69 -6.32 19.36
C ALA A 218 13.59 -7.17 18.44
N GLN A 219 13.11 -8.32 17.98
CA GLN A 219 13.83 -9.25 17.11
C GLN A 219 13.35 -9.19 15.65
N GLY A 220 12.20 -8.57 15.42
CA GLY A 220 11.61 -8.36 14.11
C GLY A 220 12.45 -7.46 13.20
N LYS A 221 12.19 -7.56 11.90
CA LYS A 221 12.92 -6.81 10.86
C LYS A 221 11.94 -6.00 10.03
N ALA A 222 12.41 -4.86 9.54
CA ALA A 222 11.71 -4.12 8.50
C ALA A 222 12.56 -4.05 7.23
N GLN A 223 11.98 -4.44 6.11
CA GLN A 223 12.61 -4.41 4.79
C GLN A 223 12.08 -3.22 4.01
N PHE A 224 12.96 -2.26 3.74
CA PHE A 224 12.63 -1.04 2.99
C PHE A 224 13.09 -1.17 1.54
N TYR A 225 12.16 -0.91 0.64
CA TYR A 225 12.37 -0.86 -0.80
C TYR A 225 12.11 0.57 -1.27
N GLY A 226 13.16 1.27 -1.67
CA GLY A 226 13.07 2.59 -2.28
C GLY A 226 12.95 2.49 -3.80
N ILE A 227 12.00 3.20 -4.40
CA ILE A 227 11.70 3.16 -5.83
C ILE A 227 11.84 4.57 -6.42
N ARG A 228 12.68 4.69 -7.46
CA ARG A 228 12.84 5.92 -8.25
C ARG A 228 11.74 6.07 -9.29
N VAL A 229 11.60 7.27 -9.84
CA VAL A 229 10.70 7.50 -10.97
C VAL A 229 11.13 6.62 -12.15
N ASP A 230 10.16 6.08 -12.88
CA ASP A 230 10.35 5.14 -13.99
C ASP A 230 11.15 3.87 -13.63
N GLN A 231 11.13 3.46 -12.37
CA GLN A 231 11.60 2.15 -11.93
C GLN A 231 10.40 1.22 -11.72
N VAL A 232 10.53 -0.04 -12.14
CA VAL A 232 9.54 -1.09 -11.87
C VAL A 232 9.39 -1.27 -10.36
N LEU A 233 8.14 -1.33 -9.86
CA LEU A 233 7.91 -1.68 -8.45
C LEU A 233 8.42 -3.10 -8.17
N PRO A 234 9.12 -3.33 -7.04
CA PRO A 234 9.76 -4.62 -6.80
C PRO A 234 8.77 -5.75 -6.57
N ARG A 235 9.18 -6.98 -6.88
CA ARG A 235 8.53 -8.19 -6.36
C ARG A 235 9.00 -8.42 -4.93
N VAL A 236 8.06 -8.45 -3.99
CA VAL A 236 8.35 -8.44 -2.55
C VAL A 236 7.84 -9.72 -1.89
N ALA A 237 8.61 -10.25 -0.93
CA ALA A 237 8.15 -11.32 -0.07
C ALA A 237 7.14 -10.77 0.95
N ILE A 238 5.92 -11.29 0.96
CA ILE A 238 4.91 -10.99 1.98
C ILE A 238 4.84 -12.18 2.92
N PRO A 239 5.33 -12.07 4.17
CA PRO A 239 5.22 -13.14 5.15
C PRO A 239 3.76 -13.45 5.48
N LEU A 240 3.45 -14.71 5.78
CA LEU A 240 2.10 -15.25 6.03
C LEU A 240 1.88 -15.68 7.49
N GLY A 241 2.58 -15.05 8.44
CA GLY A 241 2.31 -15.14 9.88
C GLY A 241 2.76 -16.43 10.60
N THR A 242 2.74 -17.61 9.96
CA THR A 242 3.20 -18.87 10.58
C THR A 242 4.55 -19.32 10.02
N GLY A 243 5.56 -19.40 10.89
CA GLY A 243 6.93 -19.78 10.49
C GLY A 243 7.50 -18.86 9.41
N ASP A 244 8.26 -19.46 8.50
CA ASP A 244 8.93 -18.79 7.37
C ASP A 244 8.07 -18.75 6.09
N ALA A 245 6.77 -19.04 6.19
CA ALA A 245 5.87 -18.98 5.04
C ALA A 245 5.75 -17.55 4.50
N ALA A 246 5.95 -17.37 3.20
CA ALA A 246 5.81 -16.10 2.50
C ALA A 246 5.34 -16.33 1.05
N ILE A 247 4.71 -15.33 0.46
CA ILE A 247 4.42 -15.28 -0.98
C ILE A 247 5.27 -14.23 -1.66
N ALA A 248 5.75 -14.51 -2.87
CA ALA A 248 6.31 -13.48 -3.74
C ALA A 248 5.16 -12.73 -4.41
N PHE A 249 5.08 -11.41 -4.19
CA PHE A 249 3.99 -10.58 -4.71
C PHE A 249 4.49 -9.47 -5.61
N ASP A 250 3.88 -9.36 -6.80
CA ASP A 250 4.24 -8.40 -7.85
C ASP A 250 3.39 -7.13 -7.70
N PHE A 251 3.91 -6.16 -6.94
CA PHE A 251 3.23 -4.88 -6.72
C PHE A 251 3.13 -4.06 -8.01
N ASN A 252 4.05 -4.24 -8.96
CA ASN A 252 4.01 -3.52 -10.23
C ASN A 252 2.80 -3.94 -11.05
N ALA A 253 2.57 -5.24 -11.21
CA ALA A 253 1.42 -5.74 -11.97
C ALA A 253 0.09 -5.23 -11.39
N ALA A 254 -0.04 -5.19 -10.06
CA ALA A 254 -1.23 -4.63 -9.41
C ALA A 254 -1.40 -3.13 -9.68
N TYR A 255 -0.33 -2.33 -9.59
CA TYR A 255 -0.38 -0.90 -9.90
C TYR A 255 -0.76 -0.61 -11.36
N GLN A 256 -0.14 -1.33 -12.31
CA GLN A 256 -0.41 -1.14 -13.73
C GLN A 256 -1.85 -1.53 -14.09
N GLN A 257 -2.38 -2.57 -13.44
CA GLN A 257 -3.80 -2.94 -13.55
C GLN A 257 -4.71 -1.82 -13.06
N THR A 258 -4.42 -1.21 -11.91
CA THR A 258 -5.23 -0.11 -11.38
C THR A 258 -5.18 1.10 -12.29
N PHE A 259 -4.00 1.50 -12.79
CA PHE A 259 -3.89 2.63 -13.73
C PHE A 259 -4.75 2.42 -14.98
N THR A 260 -4.80 1.20 -15.51
CA THR A 260 -5.55 0.89 -16.73
C THR A 260 -7.03 0.57 -16.47
N SER A 261 -7.45 0.44 -15.20
CA SER A 261 -8.83 0.11 -14.82
C SER A 261 -9.82 1.26 -15.09
N ALA A 262 -9.36 2.50 -15.15
CA ALA A 262 -10.19 3.67 -15.41
C ALA A 262 -9.47 4.72 -16.27
N SER A 263 -10.12 5.15 -17.35
CA SER A 263 -9.55 6.13 -18.30
C SER A 263 -9.27 7.49 -17.67
N VAL A 264 -9.93 7.82 -16.55
CA VAL A 264 -9.72 9.08 -15.83
C VAL A 264 -8.27 9.25 -15.37
N TYR A 265 -7.57 8.17 -15.02
CA TYR A 265 -6.16 8.25 -14.58
C TYR A 265 -5.26 8.72 -15.72
N GLY A 266 -5.45 8.20 -16.94
CA GLY A 266 -4.76 8.66 -18.14
C GLY A 266 -5.10 10.10 -18.55
N LEU A 267 -6.34 10.55 -18.30
CA LEU A 267 -6.78 11.92 -18.60
C LEU A 267 -6.25 12.96 -17.61
N ARG A 268 -5.91 12.55 -16.38
CA ARG A 268 -5.31 13.43 -15.37
C ARG A 268 -3.82 13.66 -15.59
N ALA A 269 -3.13 12.68 -16.19
CA ALA A 269 -1.73 12.80 -16.56
C ALA A 269 -1.58 13.44 -17.95
N ASP A 270 -1.26 14.73 -18.01
CA ASP A 270 -0.86 15.41 -19.25
C ASP A 270 0.67 15.39 -19.39
N TYR A 271 1.20 14.52 -20.26
CA TYR A 271 2.64 14.40 -20.50
C TYR A 271 3.22 15.50 -21.40
N ALA A 272 2.40 16.44 -21.87
CA ALA A 272 2.87 17.66 -22.53
C ALA A 272 3.33 18.73 -21.53
N GLN A 273 3.02 18.55 -20.25
CA GLN A 273 3.37 19.45 -19.16
C GLN A 273 4.20 18.72 -18.12
N LEU A 274 5.07 19.45 -17.42
CA LEU A 274 5.74 18.89 -16.26
C LEU A 274 4.68 18.51 -15.20
N PRO A 275 4.92 17.46 -14.40
CA PRO A 275 4.01 17.11 -13.31
C PRO A 275 3.90 18.28 -12.32
N ALA A 276 2.77 18.37 -11.61
CA ALA A 276 2.57 19.38 -10.59
C ALA A 276 3.71 19.35 -9.55
N HIS A 277 4.19 20.52 -9.15
CA HIS A 277 5.32 20.69 -8.22
C HIS A 277 6.55 19.86 -8.63
N PHE A 278 6.91 19.89 -9.92
CA PHE A 278 8.05 19.17 -10.47
C PHE A 278 9.36 19.39 -9.69
N GLU A 279 9.54 20.58 -9.12
CA GLU A 279 10.68 20.95 -8.29
C GLU A 279 10.79 20.16 -6.98
N ALA A 280 9.72 19.50 -6.52
CA ALA A 280 9.73 18.64 -5.34
C ALA A 280 10.46 17.30 -5.60
N TYR A 281 10.62 16.89 -6.86
CA TYR A 281 11.48 15.76 -7.21
C TYR A 281 12.95 16.17 -7.13
N ASP A 282 13.81 15.25 -6.68
CA ASP A 282 15.27 15.46 -6.76
C ASP A 282 15.76 15.47 -8.21
N ALA A 283 17.00 15.92 -8.42
CA ALA A 283 17.58 16.05 -9.76
C ALA A 283 17.62 14.74 -10.56
N ILE A 284 17.70 13.58 -9.89
CA ILE A 284 17.73 12.27 -10.56
C ILE A 284 16.33 11.95 -11.10
N ASP A 285 15.31 12.13 -10.28
CA ASP A 285 13.93 11.84 -10.64
C ASP A 285 13.36 12.89 -11.61
N GLN A 286 13.78 14.15 -11.53
CA GLN A 286 13.51 15.18 -12.55
C GLN A 286 14.02 14.75 -13.93
N ALA A 287 15.27 14.27 -14.02
CA ALA A 287 15.84 13.80 -15.28
C ALA A 287 15.09 12.57 -15.83
N ARG A 288 14.65 11.65 -14.96
CA ARG A 288 13.85 10.47 -15.34
C ARG A 288 12.48 10.86 -15.90
N ILE A 289 11.79 11.80 -15.28
CA ILE A 289 10.52 12.35 -15.76
C ILE A 289 10.70 12.97 -17.15
N GLN A 290 11.72 13.83 -17.32
CA GLN A 290 11.98 14.50 -18.59
C GLN A 290 12.33 13.50 -19.71
N ALA A 291 13.15 12.48 -19.43
CA ALA A 291 13.48 11.43 -20.40
C ALA A 291 12.23 10.64 -20.85
N LEU A 292 11.33 10.34 -19.90
CA LEU A 292 10.06 9.69 -20.24
C LEU A 292 9.19 10.60 -21.12
N MET A 293 9.04 11.87 -20.75
CA MET A 293 8.26 12.84 -21.54
C MET A 293 8.79 12.99 -22.97
N GLN A 294 10.11 13.00 -23.16
CA GLN A 294 10.72 13.02 -24.50
C GLN A 294 10.36 11.78 -25.32
N THR A 295 10.34 10.60 -24.69
CA THR A 295 9.95 9.34 -25.33
C THR A 295 8.47 9.33 -25.70
N VAL A 296 7.62 9.85 -24.83
CA VAL A 296 6.16 9.96 -25.07
C VAL A 296 5.84 10.98 -26.17
N ALA A 297 6.59 12.09 -26.24
CA ALA A 297 6.41 13.11 -27.27
C ALA A 297 6.91 12.68 -28.65
N ASN A 298 7.92 11.82 -28.70
CA ASN A 298 8.51 11.29 -29.93
C ASN A 298 8.49 9.75 -29.91
N PRO A 299 7.30 9.12 -30.01
CA PRO A 299 7.24 7.67 -30.11
C PRO A 299 7.97 7.24 -31.39
N ASP A 300 8.92 6.31 -31.27
CA ASP A 300 9.58 5.73 -32.44
C ASP A 300 8.52 5.20 -33.43
N PRO A 301 8.68 5.45 -34.74
CA PRO A 301 7.67 5.14 -35.77
C PRO A 301 7.42 3.64 -35.99
#